data_AF-A0A921BLS5-F1
#
_entry.id   AF-A0A921BLS5-F1
#
_cell.length_a   1.000
_cell.length_b   1.000
_cell.length_c   1.000
_cell.angle_alpha   90.00
_cell.angle_beta   90.00
_cell.angle_gamma   90.00
#
_symmetry.space_group_name_H-M   'P 1'
#
loop_
_entity.id
_entity.type
_entity.pdbx_description
1 polymer ?
#
loop_
_entity_poly.entity_id
_entity_poly.type
_entity_poly.pdbx_seq_one_letter_code
_entity_poly.pdbx_strand_id
1 'polypeptide(L)' 'MLAYAVKLTQAPGEMTAADVEALRAAGFSDRDVLDIAEVTAYYAYANRIADGLGVNPEGWLPED' A
#
# COMPACT_ATOMS: atom_id res chain seq x y z
N MET A 1 1.45 6.61 8.38
CA MET A 1 0.65 5.67 7.56
C MET A 1 0.93 5.82 6.06
N LEU A 2 0.50 6.91 5.39
CA LEU A 2 0.63 7.03 3.93
C LEU A 2 2.08 6.98 3.42
N ALA A 3 3.04 7.58 4.12
CA ALA A 3 4.46 7.49 3.74
C ALA A 3 4.99 6.04 3.74
N TYR A 4 4.55 5.22 4.71
CA TYR A 4 4.87 3.79 4.73
C TYR A 4 4.25 3.08 3.52
N ALA A 5 2.99 3.36 3.21
CA ALA A 5 2.29 2.77 2.08
C ALA A 5 2.99 3.11 0.75
N VAL A 6 3.35 4.38 0.55
CA VAL A 6 4.09 4.87 -0.63
C VAL A 6 5.41 4.10 -0.78
N LYS A 7 6.21 4.02 0.28
CA LYS A 7 7.51 3.31 0.24
C LYS A 7 7.33 1.83 -0.06
N LEU A 8 6.39 1.16 0.62
CA LEU A 8 6.12 -0.26 0.42
C LEU A 8 5.62 -0.57 -1.01
N THR A 9 4.89 0.35 -1.65
CA THR A 9 4.45 0.19 -3.05
C THR A 9 5.59 0.42 -4.04
N GLN A 10 6.39 1.48 -3.86
CA GLN A 10 7.38 1.94 -4.84
C GLN A 10 8.74 1.24 -4.71
N ALA A 11 9.18 0.98 -3.48
CA ALA A 11 10.49 0.41 -3.17
C ALA A 11 10.40 -0.65 -2.04
N PRO A 12 9.63 -1.73 -2.23
CA PRO A 12 9.44 -2.76 -1.19
C PRO A 12 10.77 -3.41 -0.74
N GLY A 13 11.79 -3.47 -1.61
CA GLY A 13 13.11 -4.00 -1.28
C GLY A 13 13.94 -3.11 -0.35
N GLU A 14 13.55 -1.86 -0.14
CA GLU A 14 14.22 -0.88 0.73
C GLU A 14 13.53 -0.75 2.10
N MET A 15 12.50 -1.57 2.37
CA MET A 15 11.81 -1.56 3.65
C MET A 15 12.73 -2.06 4.77
N THR A 16 12.64 -1.40 5.92
CA THR A 16 13.45 -1.67 7.10
C THR A 16 12.59 -1.69 8.36
N ALA A 17 13.14 -2.17 9.47
CA ALA A 17 12.47 -2.09 10.77
C ALA A 17 12.14 -0.64 11.18
N ALA A 18 12.94 0.35 10.77
CA ALA A 18 12.70 1.76 11.09
C ALA A 18 11.39 2.29 10.49
N ASP A 19 10.93 1.76 9.36
CA ASP A 19 9.66 2.15 8.76
C ASP A 19 8.46 1.70 9.61
N VAL A 20 8.58 0.53 10.27
CA VAL A 20 7.59 0.03 11.23
C VAL A 20 7.66 0.82 12.53
N GLU A 21 8.86 1.11 13.04
CA GLU A 21 9.02 1.96 14.24
C GLU A 21 8.43 3.36 14.05
N ALA A 22 8.53 3.94 12.84
CA ALA A 22 7.90 5.22 12.54
C ALA A 22 6.36 5.17 12.64
N LEU A 23 5.73 4.04 12.31
CA LEU A 23 4.29 3.84 12.52
C LEU A 23 3.97 3.72 14.01
N ARG A 24 4.75 2.92 14.76
CA ARG A 24 4.58 2.77 16.22
C ARG A 24 4.73 4.11 16.95
N ALA A 25 5.73 4.90 16.58
CA ALA A 25 5.96 6.25 17.11
C ALA A 25 4.81 7.22 16.80
N ALA A 26 4.05 6.97 15.72
CA ALA A 26 2.85 7.73 15.38
C ALA A 26 1.59 7.23 16.12
N GLY A 27 1.71 6.24 17.02
CA GLY A 27 0.62 5.73 17.85
C GLY A 27 -0.12 4.52 17.29
N PHE A 28 0.33 3.94 16.19
CA PHE A 28 -0.26 2.71 15.64
C PHE A 28 0.17 1.49 16.45
N SER A 29 -0.79 0.62 16.78
CA SER A 29 -0.51 -0.68 17.38
C SER A 29 0.11 -1.64 16.37
N ASP A 30 0.68 -2.74 16.84
CA ASP A 30 1.19 -3.80 15.94
C ASP A 30 0.11 -4.39 15.04
N ARG A 31 -1.15 -4.42 15.53
CA ARG A 31 -2.28 -4.83 14.70
C ARG A 31 -2.53 -3.82 13.58
N ASP A 32 -2.52 -2.53 13.88
CA ASP A 32 -2.70 -1.48 12.87
C ASP A 32 -1.57 -1.49 11.83
N VAL A 33 -0.32 -1.72 12.26
CA VAL A 33 0.83 -1.87 11.35
C VAL A 33 0.61 -3.02 10.37
N LEU A 34 0.14 -4.17 10.86
CA LEU A 34 -0.18 -5.31 10.02
C LEU A 34 -1.30 -4.97 9.03
N ASP A 35 -2.39 -4.36 9.50
CA ASP A 35 -3.52 -3.96 8.66
C ASP A 35 -3.08 -2.97 7.56
N ILE A 36 -2.21 -2.00 7.89
CA ILE A 36 -1.62 -1.06 6.92
C ILE A 36 -0.80 -1.80 5.86
N ALA A 37 0.04 -2.74 6.27
CA ALA A 37 0.89 -3.49 5.36
C ALA A 37 0.06 -4.40 4.43
N GLU A 38 -0.92 -5.11 4.97
CA GLU A 38 -1.82 -5.99 4.21
C GLU A 38 -2.62 -5.23 3.17
N VAL A 39 -3.28 -4.12 3.55
CA VAL A 39 -4.07 -3.30 2.62
C VAL A 39 -3.19 -2.72 1.52
N THR A 40 -2.01 -2.19 1.89
CA THR A 40 -1.07 -1.64 0.91
C THR A 40 -0.61 -2.71 -0.08
N ALA A 41 -0.21 -3.88 0.42
CA ALA A 41 0.28 -4.98 -0.42
C ALA A 41 -0.82 -5.54 -1.33
N TYR A 42 -2.04 -5.68 -0.81
CA TYR A 42 -3.19 -6.15 -1.57
C TYR A 42 -3.48 -5.26 -2.78
N TYR A 43 -3.59 -3.94 -2.58
CA TYR A 43 -3.81 -3.02 -3.70
C TYR A 43 -2.62 -2.98 -4.65
N ALA A 44 -1.39 -3.05 -4.14
CA ALA A 44 -0.22 -3.12 -5.02
C ALA A 44 -0.21 -4.39 -5.88
N TYR A 45 -0.72 -5.52 -5.38
CA TYR A 45 -0.93 -6.75 -6.17
C TYR A 45 -2.07 -6.58 -7.19
N ALA A 46 -3.25 -6.14 -6.73
CA ALA A 46 -4.43 -6.01 -7.57
C ALA A 46 -4.21 -5.01 -8.73
N ASN A 47 -3.60 -3.86 -8.44
CA ASN A 47 -3.30 -2.84 -9.44
C ASN A 47 -2.33 -3.37 -10.50
N ARG A 48 -1.29 -4.12 -10.10
CA ARG A 48 -0.36 -4.72 -11.07
C ARG A 48 -1.03 -5.72 -12.01
N ILE A 49 -2.03 -6.47 -11.53
CA ILE A 49 -2.81 -7.37 -12.39
C ILE A 49 -3.71 -6.57 -13.34
N ALA A 50 -4.43 -5.57 -12.83
CA ALA A 50 -5.31 -4.73 -13.63
C ALA A 50 -4.53 -3.97 -14.72
N ASP A 51 -3.50 -3.23 -14.32
CA ASP A 51 -2.66 -2.43 -15.20
C ASP A 51 -1.89 -3.33 -16.19
N GLY A 52 -1.35 -4.45 -15.70
CA GLY A 52 -0.56 -5.39 -16.51
C GLY A 52 -1.37 -6.12 -17.58
N LEU A 53 -2.69 -6.26 -17.38
CA LEU A 53 -3.62 -6.86 -18.34
C LEU A 53 -4.42 -5.81 -19.15
N GLY A 54 -4.28 -4.51 -18.83
CA GLY A 54 -5.04 -3.44 -19.47
C GLY A 54 -6.54 -3.48 -19.15
N VAL A 55 -6.90 -3.85 -17.91
CA VAL A 55 -8.30 -3.82 -17.45
C VAL A 55 -8.78 -2.38 -17.40
N ASN A 56 -9.86 -2.09 -18.13
CA ASN A 56 -10.47 -0.77 -18.12
C ASN A 56 -11.25 -0.53 -16.82
N PRO A 57 -11.32 0.73 -16.34
CA PRO A 57 -12.25 1.10 -15.29
C PRO A 57 -13.69 0.75 -15.65
N GLU A 58 -14.50 0.48 -14.63
CA GLU A 58 -15.94 0.30 -14.79
C GLU A 58 -16.57 1.56 -15.38
N GLY A 59 -17.52 1.42 -16.31
CA GLY A 59 -18.10 2.55 -17.04
C GLY A 59 -18.93 3.54 -16.19
N TRP A 60 -19.10 3.28 -14.89
CA TRP A 60 -19.73 4.20 -13.94
C TRP A 60 -18.71 5.03 -13.14
N LEU A 61 -17.41 4.71 -13.23
CA LEU A 61 -16.36 5.55 -12.68
C LEU A 61 -16.23 6.80 -13.57
N PRO A 62 -16.22 8.01 -13.00
CA PRO A 62 -15.95 9.21 -13.76
C PRO A 62 -14.58 9.09 -14.44
N GLU A 63 -14.49 9.47 -15.71
CA GLU A 63 -13.20 9.87 -16.29
C GLU A 63 -12.89 11.26 -15.72
N ASP A 64 -11.69 11.41 -15.13
CA ASP A 64 -11.22 12.63 -14.46
C ASP A 64 -11.45 13.92 -15.28
#